data_AF-A0A0H2XV10-F1
#
_entry.id   AF-A0A0H2XV10-F1
#
_cell.length_a   1.000
_cell.length_b   1.000
_cell.length_c   1.000
_cell.angle_alpha   90.00
_cell.angle_beta   90.00
_cell.angle_gamma   90.00
#
_symmetry.space_group_name_H-M   'P 1'
#
loop_
_entity.id
_entity.type
_entity.pdbx_description
1 polymer ?
#
loop_
_entity_poly.entity_id
_entity_poly.type
_entity_poly.pdbx_seq_one_letter_code
_entity_poly.pdbx_strand_id
1 'polypeptide(L)'
;MTARINTPAAAAATGATADVFATIRKAVGMVPNAYAAIGALNTPALQAILSADAVLSKGSLSAQDCETIKLVVSAISGCDYCVAAHSLASKASGIAVDAVRAIRALEPTGDARRDALIRFIRVLQESRGTIASEELEAFRSAGYSDESVVDVALAIALITFTNVFNRVNNTVVDFPALK
;
A
#
# COMPACT_ATOMS: atom_id res chain seq x y z
N MET A 1 16.83 8.49 11.86
CA MET A 1 16.50 7.09 12.23
C MET A 1 17.28 6.17 11.33
N THR A 2 17.76 5.03 11.84
CA THR A 2 18.47 4.00 11.07
C THR A 2 17.62 2.73 11.01
N ALA A 3 17.71 2.00 9.89
CA ALA A 3 17.11 0.68 9.76
C ALA A 3 17.75 -0.31 10.74
N ARG A 4 16.97 -1.31 11.19
CA ARG A 4 17.39 -2.32 12.17
C ARG A 4 17.97 -3.58 11.53
N ILE A 5 17.54 -3.93 10.32
CA ILE A 5 18.04 -5.10 9.60
C ILE A 5 19.21 -4.68 8.71
N ASN A 6 20.34 -5.39 8.84
CA ASN A 6 21.48 -5.19 7.95
C ASN A 6 21.11 -5.64 6.53
N THR A 7 21.05 -4.68 5.61
CA THR A 7 20.64 -4.89 4.23
C THR A 7 21.82 -4.61 3.31
N PRO A 8 22.26 -5.57 2.48
CA PRO A 8 23.25 -5.31 1.43
C PRO A 8 22.82 -4.15 0.53
N ALA A 9 23.77 -3.32 0.09
CA ALA A 9 23.47 -2.23 -0.82
C ALA A 9 22.81 -2.77 -2.10
N ALA A 10 21.74 -2.12 -2.56
CA ALA A 10 21.00 -2.57 -3.75
C ALA A 10 21.89 -2.67 -5.01
N ALA A 11 22.95 -1.86 -5.10
CA ALA A 11 23.93 -1.90 -6.20
C ALA A 11 24.84 -3.14 -6.17
N ALA A 12 24.93 -3.85 -5.04
CA ALA A 12 25.70 -5.08 -4.90
C ALA A 12 24.87 -6.34 -5.20
N ALA A 13 23.59 -6.20 -5.54
CA ALA A 13 22.72 -7.32 -5.88
C ALA A 13 23.21 -8.03 -7.16
N THR A 14 23.07 -9.36 -7.19
CA THR A 14 23.42 -10.20 -8.34
C THR A 14 22.27 -11.17 -8.66
N GLY A 15 22.31 -11.79 -9.85
CA GLY A 15 21.32 -12.77 -10.29
C GLY A 15 19.88 -12.23 -10.25
N ALA A 16 18.94 -13.07 -9.82
CA ALA A 16 17.51 -12.74 -9.81
C ALA A 16 17.17 -11.48 -9.00
N THR A 17 17.93 -11.16 -7.94
CA THR A 17 17.71 -9.94 -7.15
C THR A 17 18.02 -8.68 -7.96
N ALA A 18 19.12 -8.70 -8.72
CA ALA A 18 19.49 -7.60 -9.60
C ALA A 18 18.43 -7.36 -10.69
N ASP A 19 17.90 -8.43 -11.28
CA ASP A 19 16.87 -8.36 -12.33
C ASP A 19 15.56 -7.74 -11.81
N VAL A 20 15.14 -8.13 -10.59
CA VAL A 20 13.97 -7.55 -9.92
C VAL A 20 14.20 -6.07 -9.61
N PHE A 21 15.38 -5.72 -9.09
CA PHE A 21 15.72 -4.33 -8.80
C PHE A 21 15.78 -3.46 -10.07
N ALA A 22 16.27 -4.00 -11.18
CA ALA A 22 16.24 -3.31 -12.47
C ALA A 22 14.80 -3.05 -12.94
N THR A 23 13.89 -4.03 -12.77
CA THR A 23 12.48 -3.88 -13.10
C THR A 23 11.80 -2.80 -12.26
N ILE A 24 12.03 -2.81 -10.94
CA ILE A 24 11.52 -1.79 -10.02
C ILE A 24 12.04 -0.41 -10.41
N ARG A 25 13.34 -0.28 -10.68
CA ARG A 25 13.95 0.99 -11.09
C ARG A 25 13.35 1.54 -12.37
N LYS A 26 13.03 0.68 -13.34
CA LYS A 26 12.36 1.08 -14.58
C LYS A 26 10.95 1.63 -14.32
N ALA A 27 10.22 1.05 -13.38
CA ALA A 27 8.85 1.45 -13.06
C ALA A 27 8.76 2.68 -12.13
N VAL A 28 9.64 2.77 -11.14
CA VAL A 28 9.58 3.76 -10.05
C VAL A 28 10.66 4.85 -10.18
N GLY A 29 11.68 4.64 -11.01
CA GLY A 29 12.85 5.52 -11.14
C GLY A 29 13.98 5.23 -10.13
N MET A 30 13.68 4.48 -9.07
CA MET A 30 14.63 4.06 -8.05
C MET A 30 14.25 2.68 -7.49
N VAL A 31 15.09 2.12 -6.62
CA VAL A 31 14.73 0.95 -5.81
C VAL A 31 14.44 1.45 -4.40
N PRO A 32 13.17 1.50 -3.96
CA PRO A 32 12.81 1.93 -2.62
C PRO A 32 13.51 1.09 -1.55
N ASN A 33 13.91 1.70 -0.43
CA ASN A 33 14.59 1.04 0.68
C ASN A 33 13.84 -0.18 1.21
N ALA A 34 12.50 -0.16 1.23
CA ALA A 34 11.72 -1.34 1.61
C ALA A 34 11.95 -2.52 0.65
N TYR A 35 11.90 -2.26 -0.67
CA TYR A 35 12.15 -3.30 -1.67
C TYR A 35 13.61 -3.73 -1.72
N ALA A 36 14.55 -2.81 -1.50
CA ALA A 36 15.96 -3.14 -1.36
C ALA A 36 16.19 -4.15 -0.21
N ALA A 37 15.60 -3.89 0.95
CA ALA A 37 15.70 -4.77 2.11
C ALA A 37 14.99 -6.12 1.90
N ILE A 38 13.73 -6.11 1.48
CA ILE A 38 12.96 -7.34 1.25
C ILE A 38 13.64 -8.19 0.18
N GLY A 39 14.04 -7.60 -0.95
CA GLY A 39 14.65 -8.33 -2.05
C GLY A 39 16.03 -8.88 -1.72
N ALA A 40 16.86 -8.14 -0.98
CA ALA A 40 18.17 -8.65 -0.58
C ALA A 40 18.08 -9.82 0.42
N LEU A 41 17.00 -9.89 1.21
CA LEU A 41 16.77 -10.95 2.19
C LEU A 41 15.98 -12.14 1.60
N ASN A 42 15.03 -11.86 0.70
CA ASN A 42 14.15 -12.86 0.09
C ASN A 42 13.57 -12.37 -1.25
N THR A 43 14.32 -12.58 -2.33
CA THR A 43 13.91 -12.20 -3.70
C THR A 43 12.59 -12.84 -4.15
N PRO A 44 12.34 -14.15 -3.95
CA PRO A 44 11.05 -14.75 -4.32
C PRO A 44 9.85 -14.10 -3.62
N ALA A 45 9.98 -13.71 -2.35
CA ALA A 45 8.90 -13.00 -1.65
C ALA A 45 8.62 -11.62 -2.26
N LEU A 46 9.68 -10.86 -2.61
CA LEU A 46 9.51 -9.58 -3.32
C LEU A 46 8.84 -9.77 -4.69
N GLN A 47 9.25 -10.79 -5.45
CA GLN A 47 8.65 -11.11 -6.75
C GLN A 47 7.17 -11.46 -6.63
N ALA A 48 6.79 -12.23 -5.60
CA ALA A 48 5.41 -12.61 -5.35
C ALA A 48 4.52 -11.36 -5.12
N ILE A 49 4.95 -10.42 -4.26
CA ILE A 49 4.14 -9.22 -4.01
C ILE A 49 4.05 -8.30 -5.23
N LEU A 50 5.12 -8.16 -6.02
CA LEU A 50 5.11 -7.33 -7.23
C LEU A 50 4.20 -7.93 -8.31
N SER A 51 4.19 -9.27 -8.41
CA SER A 51 3.31 -9.98 -9.33
C SER A 51 1.86 -9.85 -8.92
N ALA A 52 1.56 -9.95 -7.63
CA ALA A 52 0.22 -9.74 -7.08
C ALA A 52 -0.26 -8.28 -7.23
N ASP A 53 0.63 -7.29 -7.06
CA ASP A 53 0.32 -5.89 -7.35
C ASP A 53 -0.01 -5.69 -8.85
N ALA A 54 0.71 -6.37 -9.74
CA ALA A 54 0.42 -6.33 -11.17
C ALA A 54 -0.94 -6.97 -11.51
N VAL A 55 -1.37 -8.01 -10.77
CA VAL A 55 -2.72 -8.58 -10.87
C VAL A 55 -3.76 -7.57 -10.38
N LEU A 56 -3.57 -7.01 -9.18
CA LEU A 56 -4.46 -6.01 -8.60
C LEU A 56 -4.67 -4.80 -9.51
N SER A 57 -3.62 -4.35 -10.21
CA SER A 57 -3.68 -3.22 -11.14
C SER A 57 -4.60 -3.44 -12.36
N LYS A 58 -5.01 -4.68 -12.61
CA LYS A 58 -5.91 -5.08 -13.70
C LYS A 58 -7.31 -5.46 -13.20
N GLY A 59 -7.56 -5.32 -11.89
CA GLY A 59 -8.83 -5.64 -11.26
C GLY A 59 -9.89 -4.56 -11.46
N SER A 60 -10.95 -4.66 -10.66
CA SER A 60 -12.12 -3.77 -10.69
C SER A 60 -11.89 -2.40 -10.04
N LEU A 61 -10.87 -2.28 -9.19
CA LEU A 61 -10.55 -1.04 -8.48
C LEU A 61 -9.74 -0.08 -9.34
N SER A 62 -10.03 1.22 -9.23
CA SER A 62 -9.18 2.24 -9.84
C SER A 62 -7.84 2.36 -9.12
N ALA A 63 -6.84 2.96 -9.78
CA ALA A 63 -5.57 3.28 -9.13
C ALA A 63 -5.74 4.16 -7.87
N GLN A 64 -6.75 5.05 -7.85
CA GLN A 64 -7.07 5.86 -6.67
C GLN A 64 -7.66 5.02 -5.54
N ASP A 65 -8.52 4.05 -5.86
CA ASP A 65 -9.09 3.14 -4.86
C ASP A 65 -7.98 2.27 -4.23
N CYS A 66 -7.11 1.69 -5.05
CA CYS A 66 -5.96 0.91 -4.59
C CYS A 66 -5.05 1.72 -3.65
N GLU A 67 -4.68 2.94 -4.03
CA GLU A 67 -3.82 3.79 -3.19
C GLU A 67 -4.54 4.30 -1.94
N THR A 68 -5.86 4.52 -1.99
CA THR A 68 -6.67 4.81 -0.80
C THR A 68 -6.60 3.65 0.19
N ILE A 69 -6.78 2.40 -0.26
CA ILE A 69 -6.69 1.21 0.61
C ILE A 69 -5.32 1.13 1.27
N LYS A 70 -4.26 1.20 0.46
CA LYS A 70 -2.90 1.08 0.96
C LYS A 70 -2.56 2.19 1.96
N LEU A 71 -2.99 3.42 1.71
CA LEU A 71 -2.73 4.54 2.61
C LEU A 71 -3.52 4.45 3.92
N VAL A 72 -4.80 4.07 3.89
CA VAL A 72 -5.62 3.88 5.10
C VAL A 72 -5.03 2.79 6.00
N VAL A 73 -4.73 1.60 5.45
CA VAL A 73 -4.16 0.50 6.24
C VAL A 73 -2.79 0.87 6.80
N SER A 74 -1.99 1.63 6.05
CA SER A 74 -0.70 2.16 6.52
C SER A 74 -0.86 3.14 7.68
N ALA A 75 -1.84 4.04 7.61
CA ALA A 75 -2.14 5.00 8.67
C ALA A 75 -2.63 4.30 9.95
N ILE A 76 -3.59 3.37 9.84
CA ILE A 76 -4.12 2.60 10.98
C ILE A 76 -3.01 1.79 11.65
N SER A 77 -2.15 1.14 10.85
CA SER A 77 -1.07 0.32 11.38
C SER A 77 0.13 1.12 11.91
N GLY A 78 0.21 2.42 11.63
CA GLY A 78 1.36 3.26 12.00
C GLY A 78 2.65 2.90 11.26
N CYS A 79 2.58 2.53 9.97
CA CYS A 79 3.78 2.36 9.13
C CYS A 79 4.18 3.70 8.49
N ASP A 80 5.09 4.47 9.11
CA ASP A 80 5.54 5.77 8.57
C ASP A 80 6.11 5.68 7.15
N TYR A 81 6.87 4.63 6.86
CA TYR A 81 7.44 4.40 5.52
C TYR A 81 6.36 4.22 4.47
N CYS A 82 5.36 3.41 4.79
CA CYS A 82 4.27 3.05 3.90
C CYS A 82 3.31 4.22 3.72
N VAL A 83 3.05 4.99 4.78
CA VAL A 83 2.33 6.27 4.71
C VAL A 83 3.06 7.23 3.75
N ALA A 84 4.38 7.39 3.86
CA ALA A 84 5.14 8.26 2.96
C ALA A 84 5.07 7.80 1.49
N ALA A 85 5.29 6.50 1.23
CA ALA A 85 5.23 5.91 -0.11
C ALA A 85 3.85 6.08 -0.75
N HIS A 86 2.80 5.65 -0.04
CA HIS A 86 1.44 5.66 -0.57
C HIS A 86 0.80 7.06 -0.58
N SER A 87 1.34 8.02 0.17
CA SER A 87 0.97 9.45 -0.01
C SER A 87 1.43 9.97 -1.37
N LEU A 88 2.65 9.64 -1.80
CA LEU A 88 3.16 10.04 -3.11
C LEU A 88 2.44 9.30 -4.24
N ALA A 89 2.22 8.00 -4.08
CA ALA A 89 1.49 7.21 -5.06
C ALA A 89 0.01 7.65 -5.17
N SER A 90 -0.65 7.97 -4.06
CA SER A 90 -2.00 8.58 -4.06
C SER A 90 -2.04 9.90 -4.84
N LYS A 91 -1.05 10.78 -4.62
CA LYS A 91 -0.95 12.02 -5.40
C LYS A 91 -0.72 11.75 -6.88
N ALA A 92 0.16 10.79 -7.20
CA ALA A 92 0.46 10.41 -8.58
C ALA A 92 -0.72 9.74 -9.30
N SER A 93 -1.63 9.08 -8.59
CA SER A 93 -2.87 8.51 -9.14
C SER A 93 -3.99 9.55 -9.35
N GLY A 94 -3.75 10.81 -8.96
CA GLY A 94 -4.66 11.94 -9.16
C GLY A 94 -5.50 12.31 -7.94
N ILE A 95 -5.26 11.73 -6.75
CA ILE A 95 -5.93 12.15 -5.53
C ILE A 95 -5.41 13.54 -5.12
N ALA A 96 -6.33 14.48 -4.87
CA ALA A 96 -5.99 15.83 -4.43
C ALA A 96 -5.20 15.79 -3.10
N VAL A 97 -4.21 16.68 -2.95
CA VAL A 97 -3.30 16.67 -1.79
C VAL A 97 -4.06 16.78 -0.46
N ASP A 98 -5.12 17.58 -0.40
CA ASP A 98 -5.92 17.71 0.82
C ASP A 98 -6.71 16.43 1.13
N ALA A 99 -7.20 15.72 0.11
CA ALA A 99 -7.77 14.39 0.31
C ALA A 99 -6.70 13.38 0.79
N VAL A 100 -5.47 13.41 0.25
CA VAL A 100 -4.37 12.58 0.76
C VAL A 100 -4.09 12.88 2.24
N ARG A 101 -4.09 14.15 2.64
CA ARG A 101 -3.93 14.55 4.04
C ARG A 101 -5.08 14.05 4.91
N ALA A 102 -6.32 14.14 4.44
CA ALA A 102 -7.49 13.61 5.12
C ALA A 102 -7.41 12.08 5.31
N ILE A 103 -7.05 11.33 4.27
CA ILE A 103 -6.86 9.87 4.35
C ILE A 103 -5.81 9.51 5.40
N ARG A 104 -4.67 10.23 5.43
CA ARG A 104 -3.61 10.02 6.44
C ARG A 104 -4.09 10.27 7.86
N ALA A 105 -4.97 11.25 8.02
CA ALA A 105 -5.58 11.60 9.31
C ALA A 105 -6.78 10.70 9.65
N LEU A 106 -7.18 9.79 8.76
CA LEU A 106 -8.41 8.98 8.85
C LEU A 106 -9.69 9.83 8.95
N GLU A 107 -9.66 10.99 8.30
CA GLU A 107 -10.77 11.95 8.22
C GLU A 107 -11.49 11.88 6.86
N PRO A 108 -12.74 12.36 6.76
CA PRO A 108 -13.48 12.42 5.50
C PRO A 108 -12.75 13.21 4.43
N THR A 109 -12.78 12.71 3.20
CA THR A 109 -12.10 13.30 2.04
C THR A 109 -13.00 14.28 1.28
N GLY A 110 -14.31 14.26 1.53
CA GLY A 110 -15.31 15.03 0.79
C GLY A 110 -15.80 14.34 -0.49
N ASP A 111 -15.34 13.11 -0.74
CA ASP A 111 -15.78 12.23 -1.82
C ASP A 111 -16.52 11.04 -1.22
N ALA A 112 -17.83 11.00 -1.41
CA ALA A 112 -18.68 10.00 -0.78
C ALA A 112 -18.32 8.55 -1.14
N ARG A 113 -17.84 8.30 -2.37
CA ARG A 113 -17.45 6.96 -2.81
C ARG A 113 -16.17 6.52 -2.12
N ARG A 114 -15.16 7.40 -2.09
CA ARG A 114 -13.90 7.15 -1.39
C ARG A 114 -14.11 7.02 0.12
N ASP A 115 -14.96 7.85 0.72
CA ASP A 115 -15.23 7.81 2.16
C ASP A 115 -15.96 6.52 2.56
N ALA A 116 -16.80 5.97 1.69
CA ALA A 116 -17.40 4.64 1.87
C ALA A 116 -16.34 3.52 1.81
N LEU A 117 -15.39 3.59 0.88
CA LEU A 117 -14.24 2.67 0.82
C LEU A 117 -13.38 2.77 2.10
N ILE A 118 -13.05 3.99 2.54
CA ILE A 118 -12.29 4.23 3.78
C ILE A 118 -13.00 3.62 4.98
N ARG A 119 -14.32 3.84 5.12
CA ARG A 119 -15.13 3.23 6.18
C ARG A 119 -15.02 1.71 6.14
N PHE A 120 -15.22 1.10 4.97
CA PHE A 120 -15.17 -0.35 4.81
C PHE A 120 -13.81 -0.93 5.24
N ILE A 121 -12.71 -0.30 4.82
CA ILE A 121 -11.35 -0.70 5.24
C ILE A 121 -11.17 -0.55 6.75
N ARG A 122 -11.62 0.57 7.34
CA ARG A 122 -11.50 0.80 8.79
C ARG A 122 -12.22 -0.27 9.60
N VAL A 123 -13.45 -0.62 9.22
CA VAL A 123 -14.19 -1.71 9.86
C VAL A 123 -13.39 -3.02 9.80
N LEU A 124 -12.84 -3.38 8.63
CA LEU A 124 -12.04 -4.61 8.48
C LEU A 124 -10.76 -4.61 9.32
N GLN A 125 -10.09 -3.46 9.46
CA GLN A 125 -8.82 -3.35 10.19
C GLN A 125 -9.01 -3.23 11.72
N GLU A 126 -10.09 -2.60 12.18
CA GLU A 126 -10.31 -2.27 13.59
C GLU A 126 -11.19 -3.33 14.31
N SER A 127 -11.95 -4.13 13.56
CA SER A 127 -12.85 -5.17 14.09
C SER A 127 -12.20 -6.56 14.19
N ARG A 128 -12.93 -7.52 14.77
CA ARG A 128 -12.58 -8.96 14.78
C ARG A 128 -13.82 -9.79 14.45
N GLY A 129 -13.61 -10.88 13.72
CA GLY A 129 -14.70 -11.77 13.31
C GLY A 129 -15.43 -11.27 12.05
N THR A 130 -16.60 -11.83 11.79
CA THR A 130 -17.44 -11.45 10.64
C THR A 130 -18.02 -10.05 10.86
N ILE A 131 -17.86 -9.17 9.87
CA ILE A 131 -18.45 -7.82 9.89
C ILE A 131 -19.97 -7.88 9.76
N ALA A 132 -20.65 -6.83 10.21
CA ALA A 132 -22.10 -6.68 10.03
C ALA A 132 -22.45 -6.57 8.53
N SER A 133 -23.58 -7.15 8.12
CA SER A 133 -24.04 -7.16 6.72
C SER A 133 -24.20 -5.75 6.15
N GLU A 134 -24.55 -4.79 6.99
CA GLU A 134 -24.81 -3.40 6.63
C GLU A 134 -23.55 -2.70 6.11
N GLU A 135 -22.36 -3.13 6.56
CA GLU A 135 -21.09 -2.56 6.08
C GLU A 135 -20.79 -3.00 4.63
N LEU A 136 -21.14 -4.24 4.27
CA LEU A 136 -21.06 -4.71 2.88
C LEU A 136 -22.10 -4.03 1.99
N GLU A 137 -23.33 -3.84 2.49
CA GLU A 137 -24.38 -3.14 1.74
C GLU A 137 -24.05 -1.66 1.53
N ALA A 138 -23.44 -0.99 2.50
CA ALA A 138 -22.96 0.38 2.35
C ALA A 138 -21.84 0.48 1.29
N PHE A 139 -20.91 -0.48 1.28
CA PHE A 139 -19.85 -0.57 0.26
C PHE A 139 -20.43 -0.75 -1.15
N ARG A 140 -21.41 -1.65 -1.30
CA ARG A 140 -22.13 -1.86 -2.57
C ARG A 140 -22.92 -0.64 -3.01
N SER A 141 -23.58 0.03 -2.08
CA SER A 141 -24.36 1.25 -2.34
C SER A 141 -23.49 2.41 -2.83
N ALA A 142 -22.19 2.41 -2.50
CA ALA A 142 -21.21 3.35 -3.04
C ALA A 142 -20.71 3.00 -4.46
N GLY A 143 -21.21 1.91 -5.05
CA GLY A 143 -20.91 1.49 -6.41
C GLY A 143 -19.72 0.53 -6.54
N TYR A 144 -19.32 -0.15 -5.47
CA TYR A 144 -18.34 -1.23 -5.54
C TYR A 144 -19.03 -2.59 -5.71
N SER A 145 -18.39 -3.49 -6.45
CA SER A 145 -18.92 -4.83 -6.74
C SER A 145 -18.36 -5.88 -5.78
N ASP A 146 -18.88 -7.11 -5.85
CA ASP A 146 -18.30 -8.25 -5.12
C ASP A 146 -16.89 -8.60 -5.62
N GLU A 147 -16.57 -8.30 -6.88
CA GLU A 147 -15.20 -8.37 -7.41
C GLU A 147 -14.30 -7.35 -6.69
N SER A 148 -14.81 -6.14 -6.43
CA SER A 148 -14.08 -5.13 -5.65
C SER A 148 -13.81 -5.59 -4.22
N VAL A 149 -14.63 -6.45 -3.63
CA VAL A 149 -14.34 -7.03 -2.31
C VAL A 149 -13.10 -7.92 -2.36
N VAL A 150 -12.94 -8.71 -3.42
CA VAL A 150 -11.74 -9.56 -3.63
C VAL A 150 -10.51 -8.68 -3.81
N ASP A 151 -10.60 -7.62 -4.62
CA ASP A 151 -9.49 -6.70 -4.85
C ASP A 151 -9.12 -5.91 -3.58
N VAL A 152 -10.10 -5.49 -2.76
CA VAL A 152 -9.86 -4.87 -1.45
C VAL A 152 -9.11 -5.83 -0.53
N ALA A 153 -9.52 -7.09 -0.45
CA ALA A 153 -8.85 -8.09 0.37
C ALA A 153 -7.40 -8.33 -0.10
N LEU A 154 -7.17 -8.41 -1.42
CA LEU A 154 -5.83 -8.54 -1.99
C LEU A 154 -4.97 -7.30 -1.68
N ALA A 155 -5.48 -6.10 -1.89
CA ALA A 155 -4.78 -4.85 -1.58
C ALA A 155 -4.39 -4.76 -0.09
N ILE A 156 -5.30 -5.15 0.82
CA ILE A 156 -5.05 -5.24 2.26
C ILE A 156 -3.93 -6.24 2.55
N ALA A 157 -3.94 -7.43 1.95
CA ALA A 157 -2.91 -8.43 2.17
C ALA A 157 -1.52 -7.93 1.73
N LEU A 158 -1.44 -7.30 0.56
CA LEU A 158 -0.19 -6.77 0.00
C LEU A 158 0.38 -5.63 0.84
N ILE A 159 -0.45 -4.67 1.25
CA ILE A 159 0.04 -3.57 2.10
C ILE A 159 0.36 -4.03 3.51
N THR A 160 -0.36 -5.02 4.05
CA THR A 160 -0.04 -5.59 5.36
C THR A 160 1.35 -6.22 5.37
N PHE A 161 1.72 -6.93 4.29
CA PHE A 161 3.06 -7.52 4.16
C PHE A 161 4.17 -6.46 4.30
N THR A 162 4.09 -5.36 3.55
CA THR A 162 5.10 -4.30 3.59
C THR A 162 5.02 -3.46 4.87
N ASN A 163 3.82 -3.22 5.41
CA ASN A 163 3.63 -2.55 6.71
C ASN A 163 4.32 -3.30 7.84
N VAL A 164 4.08 -4.61 7.94
CA VAL A 164 4.67 -5.46 8.98
C VAL A 164 6.20 -5.44 8.86
N PHE A 165 6.74 -5.65 7.65
CA PHE A 165 8.18 -5.63 7.44
C PHE A 165 8.80 -4.28 7.83
N ASN A 166 8.24 -3.17 7.36
CA ASN A 166 8.80 -1.84 7.58
C ASN A 166 8.73 -1.40 9.04
N ARG A 167 7.69 -1.80 9.78
CA ARG A 167 7.56 -1.53 11.23
C ARG A 167 8.59 -2.30 12.05
N VAL A 168 8.90 -3.54 11.66
CA VAL A 168 9.99 -4.31 12.28
C VAL A 168 11.33 -3.68 11.94
N ASN A 169 11.58 -3.39 10.66
CA ASN A 169 12.87 -2.91 10.18
C ASN A 169 13.16 -1.44 10.55
N ASN A 170 12.14 -0.64 10.90
CA ASN A 170 12.29 0.82 10.99
C ASN A 170 12.91 1.39 9.69
N THR A 171 12.37 0.97 8.55
CA THR A 171 12.92 1.30 7.23
C THR A 171 13.04 2.81 7.04
N VAL A 172 14.22 3.27 6.63
CA VAL A 172 14.50 4.69 6.42
C VAL A 172 13.74 5.20 5.21
N VAL A 173 12.93 6.24 5.38
CA VAL A 173 12.18 6.89 4.30
C VAL A 173 13.14 7.53 3.30
N ASP A 174 12.99 7.15 2.04
CA ASP A 174 13.76 7.62 0.88
C ASP A 174 12.88 8.39 -0.12
N PHE A 175 11.70 8.80 0.33
CA PHE A 175 10.73 9.57 -0.41
C PHE A 175 10.74 11.04 0.02
N PRO A 176 10.50 12.01 -0.89
CA PRO A 176 10.29 13.39 -0.49
C PRO A 176 9.06 13.52 0.41
N ALA A 177 9.14 14.42 1.39
CA ALA A 177 7.98 14.76 2.21
C ALA A 177 6.84 15.27 1.32
N LEU A 178 5.61 14.86 1.63
CA LEU A 178 4.42 15.40 0.98
C LEU A 178 4.31 16.89 1.32
N LYS A 179 4.58 17.74 0.32
CA LYS A 179 4.33 19.18 0.38
C LYS A 179 2.85 19.45 0.13
#